data_AF-A0A1R0V6C8-F1
#
_entry.id   AF-A0A1R0V6C8-F1
#
_cell.length_a   1.000
_cell.length_b   1.000
_cell.length_c   1.000
_cell.angle_alpha   90.00
_cell.angle_beta   90.00
_cell.angle_gamma   90.00
#
_symmetry.space_group_name_H-M   'P 1'
#
loop_
_entity.id
_entity.type
_entity.pdbx_description
1 polymer ?
#
loop_
_entity_poly.entity_id
_entity_poly.type
_entity_poly.pdbx_seq_one_letter_code
_entity_poly.pdbx_strand_id
1 'polypeptide(L)'
;MGVAVGLSLASGIAGIGQAHAGVDSYMKKLTDAGVSTPRGEYELKEWGFEVCELRKRGKPPRQWVEQAVFQDALHPPYGLSIDQANFIVDTAVSELCDDRDGPPPWEPLP
;
A
#
# COMPACT_ATOMS: atom_id res chain seq x y z
N MET A 1 -39.89 36.34 11.11
CA MET A 1 -38.70 36.28 10.22
C MET A 1 -37.49 36.16 11.13
N GLY A 2 -36.64 35.14 11.13
CA GLY A 2 -36.58 33.85 10.45
C GLY A 2 -35.61 32.97 11.24
N VAL A 3 -35.84 31.65 11.28
CA VAL A 3 -34.94 30.68 11.89
C VAL A 3 -33.89 30.32 10.84
N ALA A 4 -32.65 30.78 11.02
CA ALA A 4 -31.53 30.34 10.20
C ALA A 4 -30.97 29.05 10.82
N VAL A 5 -31.55 27.92 10.41
CA VAL A 5 -30.96 26.59 10.59
C VAL A 5 -29.76 26.50 9.64
N GLY A 6 -28.57 26.77 10.17
CA GLY A 6 -27.32 26.52 9.47
C GLY A 6 -27.09 25.02 9.35
N LEU A 7 -27.58 24.42 8.25
CA LEU A 7 -27.21 23.09 7.79
C LEU A 7 -25.71 23.07 7.46
N SER A 8 -24.88 22.80 8.45
CA SER A 8 -23.48 22.42 8.26
C SER A 8 -23.45 20.94 7.85
N LEU A 9 -23.79 20.66 6.59
CA LEU A 9 -23.55 19.36 5.99
C LEU A 9 -22.26 19.41 5.18
N ALA A 10 -21.52 18.31 5.26
CA ALA A 10 -20.40 17.92 4.40
C ALA A 10 -19.00 18.32 4.85
N SER A 11 -18.43 17.50 5.75
CA SER A 11 -17.08 16.96 5.58
C SER A 11 -16.78 15.99 6.72
N GLY A 12 -16.69 14.68 6.42
CA GLY A 12 -16.17 13.72 7.38
C GLY A 12 -16.85 12.34 7.39
N ILE A 13 -17.16 11.75 6.24
CA ILE A 13 -17.40 10.30 6.19
C ILE A 13 -16.71 9.71 4.96
N ALA A 14 -15.41 9.85 4.90
CA ALA A 14 -14.56 8.96 4.14
C ALA A 14 -13.51 8.45 5.13
N GLY A 15 -13.33 7.14 5.25
CA GLY A 15 -12.09 6.64 5.86
C GLY A 15 -12.14 5.45 6.81
N ILE A 16 -13.29 4.84 7.09
CA ILE A 16 -13.30 3.60 7.92
C ILE A 16 -13.68 2.32 7.16
N GLY A 17 -14.34 2.43 6.00
CA GLY A 17 -14.65 1.25 5.16
C GLY A 17 -13.56 0.89 4.14
N GLN A 18 -12.87 1.89 3.59
CA GLN A 18 -11.93 1.68 2.48
C GLN A 18 -10.61 1.03 2.94
N ALA A 19 -10.15 1.37 4.15
CA ALA A 19 -8.93 0.77 4.71
C ALA A 19 -9.08 -0.74 4.94
N HIS A 20 -10.28 -1.21 5.32
CA HIS A 20 -10.52 -2.65 5.51
C HIS A 20 -10.65 -3.39 4.17
N ALA A 21 -11.41 -2.84 3.23
CA ALA A 21 -11.58 -3.42 1.89
C ALA A 21 -10.26 -3.51 1.11
N GLY A 22 -9.39 -2.50 1.22
CA GLY A 22 -8.06 -2.51 0.61
C GLY A 22 -7.17 -3.61 1.17
N VAL A 23 -7.17 -3.81 2.50
CA VAL A 23 -6.38 -4.86 3.15
C VAL A 23 -6.85 -6.26 2.75
N ASP A 24 -8.16 -6.50 2.71
CA ASP A 24 -8.71 -7.80 2.30
C ASP A 24 -8.40 -8.11 0.83
N SER A 25 -8.54 -7.10 -0.05
CA SER A 25 -8.22 -7.22 -1.48
C SER A 25 -6.72 -7.49 -1.71
N TYR A 26 -5.85 -6.77 -0.99
CA TYR A 26 -4.41 -6.98 -0.99
C TYR A 26 -4.05 -8.41 -0.59
N MET A 27 -4.54 -8.89 0.56
CA MET A 27 -4.29 -10.26 1.02
C MET A 27 -4.79 -11.31 0.04
N LYS A 28 -5.99 -11.09 -0.53
CA LYS A 28 -6.56 -12.00 -1.52
C LYS A 28 -5.68 -12.09 -2.76
N LYS A 29 -5.23 -10.98 -3.32
CA LYS A 29 -4.37 -10.96 -4.52
C LYS A 29 -3.03 -11.63 -4.27
N LEU A 30 -2.41 -11.42 -3.11
CA LEU A 30 -1.17 -12.11 -2.73
C LEU A 30 -1.38 -13.63 -2.63
N THR A 31 -2.45 -14.05 -1.98
CA THR A 31 -2.79 -15.47 -1.83
C THR A 31 -3.07 -16.13 -3.18
N ASP A 32 -3.85 -15.47 -4.05
CA ASP A 32 -4.16 -15.96 -5.39
C ASP A 32 -2.90 -16.06 -6.28
N ALA A 33 -1.88 -15.23 -6.02
CA ALA A 33 -0.56 -15.28 -6.67
C ALA A 33 0.43 -16.27 -6.03
N GLY A 34 0.00 -17.01 -5.00
CA GLY A 34 0.85 -17.96 -4.28
C GLY A 34 1.94 -17.31 -3.43
N VAL A 35 1.81 -16.02 -3.10
CA VAL A 35 2.73 -15.31 -2.20
C VAL A 35 2.39 -15.67 -0.77
N SER A 36 3.37 -16.19 -0.04
CA SER A 36 3.25 -16.49 1.39
C SER A 36 4.60 -16.28 2.08
N THR A 37 4.56 -16.00 3.38
CA THR A 37 5.76 -15.88 4.22
C THR A 37 5.61 -16.75 5.47
N PRO A 38 6.71 -17.08 6.18
CA PRO A 38 6.64 -17.86 7.42
C PRO A 38 5.81 -17.21 8.53
N ARG A 39 5.73 -15.87 8.55
CA ARG A 39 4.90 -15.12 9.51
C ARG A 39 3.48 -14.84 8.99
N GLY A 40 3.17 -15.28 7.77
CA GLY A 40 1.84 -15.23 7.16
C GLY A 40 1.35 -13.81 6.88
N GLU A 41 0.02 -13.64 6.88
CA GLU A 41 -0.63 -12.36 6.53
C GLU A 41 -0.15 -11.17 7.35
N TYR A 42 0.26 -11.38 8.60
CA TYR A 42 0.71 -10.30 9.48
C TYR A 42 1.92 -9.57 8.87
N GLU A 43 2.94 -10.31 8.43
CA GLU A 43 4.14 -9.74 7.83
C GLU A 43 3.85 -9.14 6.45
N LEU A 44 3.01 -9.79 5.65
CA LEU A 44 2.58 -9.24 4.37
C LEU A 44 1.84 -7.91 4.52
N LYS A 45 1.01 -7.76 5.56
CA LYS A 45 0.35 -6.50 5.91
C LYS A 45 1.38 -5.44 6.34
N GLU A 46 2.34 -5.79 7.19
CA GLU A 46 3.44 -4.88 7.58
C GLU A 46 4.20 -4.35 6.35
N TRP A 47 4.58 -5.22 5.42
CA TRP A 47 5.27 -4.80 4.19
C TRP A 47 4.41 -3.87 3.34
N GLY A 48 3.12 -4.19 3.18
CA GLY A 48 2.20 -3.35 2.41
C GLY A 48 2.04 -1.94 3.01
N PHE A 49 1.96 -1.82 4.33
CA PHE A 49 1.89 -0.52 5.00
C PHE A 49 3.21 0.25 4.93
N GLU A 50 4.36 -0.43 5.05
CA GLU A 50 5.68 0.20 4.89
C GLU A 50 5.86 0.78 3.49
N VAL A 51 5.38 0.10 2.44
CA VAL A 51 5.36 0.63 1.06
C VAL A 51 4.64 1.98 1.01
N CYS A 52 3.47 2.10 1.65
CA CYS A 52 2.74 3.37 1.67
C CYS A 52 3.48 4.46 2.44
N GLU A 53 4.13 4.14 3.56
CA GLU A 53 4.93 5.11 4.31
C GLU A 53 6.17 5.57 3.53
N LEU A 54 6.82 4.67 2.78
CA LEU A 54 7.93 5.02 1.89
C LEU A 54 7.48 5.88 0.71
N ARG A 55 6.29 5.60 0.16
CA ARG A 55 5.65 6.44 -0.87
C ARG A 55 5.37 7.86 -0.36
N LYS A 56 4.79 7.99 0.85
CA LYS A 56 4.58 9.29 1.53
C LYS A 56 5.86 10.08 1.73
N ARG A 57 6.97 9.39 1.98
CA ARG A 57 8.30 9.99 2.11
C ARG A 57 8.96 10.34 0.77
N GLY A 58 8.28 10.13 -0.35
CA GLY A 58 8.77 10.42 -1.70
C GLY A 58 9.91 9.50 -2.14
N LYS A 59 10.03 8.30 -1.56
CA LYS A 59 11.04 7.33 -2.01
C LYS A 59 10.68 6.81 -3.41
N PRO A 60 11.67 6.49 -4.26
CA PRO A 60 11.40 5.90 -5.57
C PRO A 60 10.97 4.43 -5.45
N PRO A 61 10.23 3.87 -6.42
CA PRO A 61 9.69 2.50 -6.37
C PRO A 61 10.71 1.41 -6.05
N ARG A 62 11.93 1.55 -6.58
CA ARG A 62 13.04 0.63 -6.28
C ARG A 62 13.31 0.53 -4.78
N GLN A 63 13.29 1.66 -4.07
CA GLN A 63 13.52 1.68 -2.63
C GLN A 63 12.35 1.09 -1.83
N TRP A 64 11.13 1.07 -2.37
CA TRP A 64 10.00 0.41 -1.71
C TRP A 64 10.21 -1.09 -1.62
N VAL A 65 10.63 -1.71 -2.74
CA VAL A 65 10.92 -3.14 -2.79
C VAL A 65 12.11 -3.48 -1.90
N GLU A 66 13.20 -2.71 -1.99
CA GLU A 66 14.43 -2.94 -1.22
C GLU A 66 14.21 -2.77 0.30
N GLN A 67 13.44 -1.77 0.74
CA GLN A 67 13.26 -1.49 2.17
C GLN A 67 12.08 -2.26 2.78
N ALA A 68 10.93 -2.34 2.10
CA ALA A 68 9.75 -2.99 2.66
C ALA A 68 9.82 -4.51 2.56
N VAL A 69 10.29 -5.06 1.43
CA VAL A 69 10.28 -6.52 1.18
C VAL A 69 11.64 -7.14 1.39
N PHE A 70 12.72 -6.55 0.86
CA PHE A 70 14.06 -7.14 1.01
C PHE A 70 14.65 -6.86 2.40
N GLN A 71 14.13 -5.87 3.12
CA GLN A 71 14.64 -5.46 4.43
C GLN A 71 16.15 -5.15 4.38
N ASP A 72 16.55 -4.40 3.35
CA ASP A 72 17.94 -4.03 3.05
C ASP A 72 18.87 -5.22 2.67
N ALA A 73 18.32 -6.40 2.42
CA ALA A 73 19.05 -7.53 1.84
C ALA A 73 19.26 -7.37 0.32
N LEU A 74 20.18 -8.17 -0.24
CA LEU A 74 20.45 -8.19 -1.69
C LEU A 74 19.36 -8.88 -2.52
N HIS A 75 18.56 -9.74 -1.88
CA HIS A 75 17.54 -10.57 -2.52
C HIS A 75 16.29 -10.68 -1.63
N PRO A 76 15.11 -10.94 -2.22
CA PRO A 76 13.89 -11.20 -1.46
C PRO A 76 14.07 -12.36 -0.46
N PRO A 77 13.44 -12.29 0.73
CA PRO A 77 13.53 -13.35 1.71
C PRO A 77 12.70 -14.58 1.30
N TYR A 78 12.87 -15.68 2.03
CA TYR A 78 12.01 -16.87 1.97
C TYR A 78 11.93 -17.58 0.61
N GLY A 79 12.87 -17.32 -0.29
CA GLY A 79 12.86 -17.88 -1.64
C GLY A 79 11.85 -17.20 -2.58
N LEU A 80 11.33 -16.02 -2.20
CA LEU A 80 10.51 -15.20 -3.09
C LEU A 80 11.33 -14.82 -4.33
N SER A 81 10.68 -14.86 -5.50
CA SER A 81 11.28 -14.29 -6.70
C SER A 81 11.25 -12.77 -6.65
N ILE A 82 12.11 -12.12 -7.44
CA ILE A 82 12.08 -10.66 -7.62
C ILE A 82 10.69 -10.23 -8.15
N ASP A 83 10.08 -11.02 -9.03
CA ASP A 83 8.75 -10.73 -9.56
C ASP A 83 7.67 -10.78 -8.47
N GLN A 84 7.74 -11.74 -7.55
CA GLN A 84 6.83 -11.80 -6.40
C GLN A 84 7.02 -10.61 -5.46
N ALA A 85 8.27 -10.17 -5.25
CA ALA A 85 8.54 -8.99 -4.43
C ALA A 85 8.01 -7.70 -5.06
N ASN A 86 8.19 -7.54 -6.38
CA ASN A 86 7.59 -6.42 -7.12
C ASN A 86 6.06 -6.49 -7.06
N PHE A 87 5.47 -7.68 -7.26
CA PHE A 87 4.03 -7.87 -7.16
C PHE A 87 3.46 -7.47 -5.81
N ILE A 88 4.17 -7.76 -4.71
CA ILE A 88 3.79 -7.31 -3.35
C ILE A 88 3.70 -5.78 -3.32
N VAL A 89 4.73 -5.09 -3.80
CA VAL A 89 4.78 -3.63 -3.79
C VAL A 89 3.72 -3.02 -4.69
N ASP A 90 3.56 -3.50 -5.92
CA ASP A 90 2.55 -3.00 -6.86
C ASP A 90 1.13 -3.16 -6.31
N THR A 91 0.84 -4.31 -5.69
CA THR A 91 -0.47 -4.56 -5.08
C THR A 91 -0.68 -3.70 -3.84
N ALA A 92 0.35 -3.45 -3.04
CA ALA A 92 0.25 -2.53 -1.90
C ALA A 92 -0.06 -1.10 -2.38
N VAL A 93 0.61 -0.63 -3.44
CA VAL A 93 0.36 0.69 -4.02
C VAL A 93 -1.07 0.80 -4.54
N SER A 94 -1.61 -0.23 -5.20
CA SER A 94 -2.95 -0.19 -5.80
C SER A 94 -4.08 -0.36 -4.80
N GLU A 95 -3.89 -1.17 -3.76
CA GLU A 95 -4.96 -1.53 -2.82
C GLU A 95 -4.92 -0.77 -1.50
N LEU A 96 -3.72 -0.37 -1.03
CA LEU A 96 -3.54 0.17 0.32
C LEU A 96 -3.22 1.67 0.33
N CYS A 97 -2.42 2.15 -0.62
CA CYS A 97 -1.91 3.51 -0.59
C CYS A 97 -2.89 4.49 -1.25
N ASP A 98 -3.16 5.63 -0.61
CA ASP A 98 -3.98 6.69 -1.22
C ASP A 98 -3.22 7.30 -2.41
N ASP A 99 -3.91 7.61 -3.51
CA ASP A 99 -3.32 8.28 -4.66
C ASP A 99 -2.78 9.68 -4.33
N ARG A 100 -3.21 10.25 -3.21
CA ARG A 100 -2.77 11.54 -2.68
C ARG A 100 -1.45 11.47 -1.90
N ASP A 101 -0.95 10.27 -1.61
CA ASP A 101 0.17 10.03 -0.70
C ASP A 101 1.55 9.94 -1.40
N GLY A 102 1.73 10.39 -2.65
CA GLY A 102 3.07 10.45 -3.27
C GLY A 102 3.10 10.98 -4.70
N PRO A 103 4.30 11.17 -5.30
CA PRO A 103 4.41 11.58 -6.69
C PRO A 103 3.71 10.57 -7.62
N PRO A 104 3.07 11.04 -8.71
CA PRO A 104 2.26 10.20 -9.58
C PRO A 104 3.07 9.03 -10.16
N PRO A 105 2.47 7.84 -10.37
CA PRO A 105 3.19 6.62 -10.71
C PRO A 105 3.76 6.57 -12.16
N TRP A 106 4.00 7.70 -12.84
CA TRP A 106 4.50 7.71 -14.22
C TRP A 106 5.33 8.93 -14.64
N GLU A 107 5.98 9.66 -13.73
CA GLU A 107 6.97 10.65 -14.19
C GLU A 107 8.15 9.94 -14.87
N PRO A 108 8.37 10.11 -16.19
CA PRO A 108 9.56 9.60 -16.84
C PRO A 108 10.75 10.39 -16.28
N LEU A 109 11.78 9.68 -15.82
CA LEU A 109 13.04 10.31 -15.41
C LEU A 109 13.60 11.12 -16.60
N PRO A 110 14.11 12.36 -16.37
CA PRO A 110 14.75 13.16 -17.41
C PRO A 110 16.05 12.54 -17.94
#